data_AF-A0A7Y5DPL7-F1
#
_entry.id   AF-A0A7Y5DPL7-F1
#
_cell.length_a   1.000
_cell.length_b   1.000
_cell.length_c   1.000
_cell.angle_alpha   90.00
_cell.angle_beta   90.00
_cell.angle_gamma   90.00
#
_symmetry.space_group_name_H-M   'P 1'
#
loop_
_entity.id
_entity.type
_entity.pdbx_description
1 polymer ?
#
loop_
_entity_poly.entity_id
_entity_poly.type
_entity_poly.pdbx_seq_one_letter_code
_entity_poly.pdbx_strand_id
1 'polypeptide(L)'
;MKEEINWTRIIYIMGVIALIIGVLDPLEGSIIIAAGSSLIALSTYITHDRHWKIFLLTTVMIVIGVFFMFYFSSFGGFGGNSTLSWWWSTLMLPYPIGWLTVISLLIVRDFKKRKSE
;
A
#
# COMPACT_ATOMS: atom_id res chain seq x y z
N MET A 1 -35.11 5.74 -12.47
CA MET A 1 -33.66 5.71 -12.77
C MET A 1 -33.01 4.72 -11.83
N LYS A 2 -32.50 3.59 -12.32
CA LYS A 2 -31.64 2.73 -11.50
C LYS A 2 -30.32 3.47 -11.40
N GLU A 3 -29.92 3.87 -10.20
CA GLU A 3 -28.54 4.34 -10.00
C GLU A 3 -27.62 3.16 -10.35
N GLU A 4 -26.87 3.28 -11.45
CA GLU A 4 -25.87 2.28 -11.77
C GLU A 4 -24.75 2.37 -10.73
N ILE A 5 -24.57 1.30 -9.97
CA ILE A 5 -23.57 1.21 -8.92
C ILE A 5 -22.19 1.40 -9.55
N ASN A 6 -21.48 2.44 -9.11
CA ASN A 6 -20.10 2.68 -9.52
C ASN A 6 -19.16 1.74 -8.74
N TRP A 7 -18.99 0.52 -9.25
CA TRP A 7 -18.11 -0.50 -8.68
C TRP A 7 -16.67 0.00 -8.48
N THR A 8 -16.15 0.80 -9.40
CA THR A 8 -14.79 1.35 -9.31
C THR A 8 -14.62 2.27 -8.11
N ARG A 9 -15.65 3.07 -7.78
CA ARG A 9 -15.68 3.91 -6.57
C ARG A 9 -15.76 3.07 -5.30
N ILE A 10 -16.53 1.99 -5.29
CA ILE A 10 -16.62 1.08 -4.13
C ILE A 10 -15.26 0.42 -3.87
N ILE A 11 -14.62 -0.13 -4.91
CA ILE A 11 -13.28 -0.74 -4.82
C ILE A 11 -12.27 0.27 -4.25
N TYR A 12 -12.31 1.52 -4.73
CA TYR A 12 -11.45 2.57 -4.22
C TYR A 12 -11.66 2.83 -2.73
N ILE A 13 -12.91 3.01 -2.29
CA ILE A 13 -13.24 3.29 -0.88
C ILE A 13 -12.82 2.11 0.01
N MET A 14 -13.12 0.89 -0.40
CA MET A 14 -12.70 -0.32 0.31
C MET A 14 -11.18 -0.41 0.42
N GLY A 15 -10.46 -0.07 -0.65
CA GLY A 15 -8.99 -0.02 -0.65
C GLY A 15 -8.42 0.99 0.33
N VAL A 16 -9.01 2.19 0.39
CA VAL A 16 -8.61 3.24 1.35
C VAL A 16 -8.89 2.81 2.79
N ILE A 17 -10.07 2.25 3.07
CA ILE A 17 -10.41 1.77 4.42
C ILE A 17 -9.45 0.65 4.85
N ALA A 18 -9.20 -0.33 3.98
CA ALA A 18 -8.26 -1.41 4.25
C ALA A 18 -6.86 -0.87 4.54
N LEU A 19 -6.37 0.07 3.74
CA LEU A 19 -5.08 0.72 3.98
C LEU A 19 -5.03 1.38 5.37
N ILE A 20 -6.05 2.16 5.74
CA ILE A 20 -6.11 2.85 7.04
C ILE A 20 -6.11 1.85 8.20
N ILE A 21 -6.93 0.80 8.11
CA ILE A 21 -7.00 -0.24 9.14
C ILE A 21 -5.64 -0.93 9.29
N GLY A 22 -5.02 -1.32 8.18
CA GLY A 22 -3.72 -2.00 8.22
C GLY A 22 -2.58 -1.12 8.73
N VAL A 23 -2.67 0.21 8.60
CA VAL A 23 -1.66 1.15 9.12
C VAL A 23 -1.75 1.31 10.65
N LEU A 24 -2.84 0.89 11.30
CA LEU A 24 -2.93 0.91 12.76
C LEU A 24 -1.90 -0.02 13.42
N ASP A 25 -1.63 -1.17 12.80
CA ASP A 25 -0.50 -2.02 13.11
C ASP A 25 0.22 -2.39 11.80
N PRO A 26 1.24 -1.63 11.39
CA PRO A 26 1.89 -1.84 10.11
C PRO A 26 2.60 -3.20 9.98
N LEU A 27 2.92 -3.90 11.07
CA LEU A 27 3.61 -5.20 10.95
C LEU A 27 2.59 -6.32 10.73
N GLU A 28 1.58 -6.43 11.59
CA GLU A 28 0.53 -7.43 11.46
C GLU A 28 -0.44 -7.11 10.31
N GLY A 29 -0.78 -5.83 10.14
CA GLY A 29 -1.66 -5.31 9.10
C GLY A 29 -1.02 -5.19 7.71
N SER A 30 0.22 -5.66 7.53
CA SER A 30 0.97 -5.55 6.27
C SER A 30 0.27 -6.20 5.07
N ILE A 31 -0.39 -7.33 5.27
CA ILE A 31 -1.21 -7.99 4.23
C ILE A 31 -2.42 -7.13 3.87
N ILE A 32 -3.05 -6.50 4.87
CA ILE A 32 -4.20 -5.61 4.67
C ILE A 32 -3.76 -4.35 3.92
N ILE A 33 -2.58 -3.80 4.21
CA ILE A 33 -1.97 -2.67 3.47
C ILE A 33 -1.68 -3.06 2.02
N ALA A 34 -1.12 -4.25 1.79
CA ALA A 34 -0.86 -4.75 0.44
C ALA A 34 -2.17 -4.92 -0.36
N ALA A 35 -3.20 -5.50 0.25
CA ALA A 35 -4.52 -5.65 -0.37
C ALA A 35 -5.18 -4.29 -0.62
N GLY A 36 -5.20 -3.40 0.38
CA GLY A 36 -5.79 -2.06 0.28
C GLY A 36 -5.13 -1.20 -0.80
N SER A 37 -3.79 -1.17 -0.83
CA SER A 37 -3.04 -0.47 -1.87
C SER A 37 -3.30 -1.07 -3.26
N SER A 38 -3.41 -2.40 -3.38
CA SER A 38 -3.74 -3.07 -4.65
C SER A 38 -5.13 -2.69 -5.16
N LEU A 39 -6.13 -2.60 -4.28
CA LEU A 39 -7.48 -2.15 -4.63
C LEU A 39 -7.48 -0.68 -5.11
N ILE A 40 -6.71 0.19 -4.45
CA ILE A 40 -6.54 1.59 -4.86
C ILE A 40 -5.87 1.66 -6.24
N ALA A 41 -4.78 0.91 -6.46
CA ALA A 41 -4.07 0.85 -7.73
C ALA A 41 -4.97 0.33 -8.86
N LEU A 42 -5.74 -0.74 -8.61
CA LEU A 42 -6.68 -1.29 -9.57
C LEU A 42 -7.77 -0.29 -9.95
N SER A 43 -8.38 0.36 -8.97
CA SER A 43 -9.43 1.34 -9.22
C SER A 43 -8.93 2.57 -9.98
N THR A 44 -7.75 3.08 -9.61
CA THR A 44 -7.13 4.23 -10.28
C THR A 44 -6.65 3.89 -11.70
N TYR A 45 -6.20 2.66 -11.93
CA TYR A 45 -5.87 2.14 -13.27
C TYR A 45 -7.10 2.09 -14.17
N ILE A 46 -8.22 1.51 -13.69
CA ILE A 46 -9.47 1.42 -14.46
C ILE A 46 -10.01 2.81 -14.80
N THR A 47 -9.95 3.75 -13.85
CA THR A 47 -10.44 5.12 -14.02
C THR A 47 -9.48 6.00 -14.86
N HIS A 48 -8.33 5.48 -15.28
CA HIS A 48 -7.29 6.22 -15.99
C HIS A 48 -6.85 7.51 -15.24
N ASP A 49 -6.76 7.44 -13.90
CA ASP A 49 -6.32 8.56 -13.07
C ASP A 49 -4.88 8.95 -13.42
N ARG A 50 -4.57 10.25 -13.47
CA ARG A 50 -3.23 10.77 -13.76
C ARG A 50 -2.11 10.13 -12.93
N HIS A 51 -2.40 9.67 -11.70
CA HIS A 51 -1.43 9.12 -10.76
C HIS A 51 -1.42 7.59 -10.69
N TRP A 52 -2.14 6.88 -11.58
CA TRP A 52 -2.26 5.41 -11.54
C TRP A 52 -0.90 4.69 -11.49
N LYS A 53 0.11 5.21 -12.21
CA LYS A 53 1.47 4.64 -12.23
C LYS A 53 2.14 4.72 -10.87
N ILE A 54 1.89 5.78 -10.10
CA ILE A 54 2.49 5.95 -8.78
C ILE A 54 1.84 4.98 -7.79
N PHE A 55 0.51 4.86 -7.82
CA PHE A 55 -0.19 3.86 -7.00
C PHE A 55 0.28 2.43 -7.32
N LEU A 56 0.42 2.10 -8.60
CA LEU A 56 0.93 0.79 -9.02
C LEU A 56 2.37 0.55 -8.52
N LEU A 57 3.26 1.52 -8.71
CA LEU A 57 4.65 1.42 -8.24
C LEU A 57 4.69 1.21 -6.72
N THR A 58 3.93 1.98 -5.96
CA THR A 58 3.87 1.84 -4.50
C THR A 58 3.31 0.48 -4.07
N THR A 59 2.31 -0.06 -4.78
CA THR A 59 1.79 -1.40 -4.50
C THR A 59 2.85 -2.46 -4.75
N VAL A 60 3.61 -2.36 -5.84
CA VAL A 60 4.72 -3.29 -6.12
C VAL A 60 5.78 -3.20 -5.02
N MET A 61 6.15 -2.00 -4.58
CA MET A 61 7.09 -1.80 -3.46
C MET A 61 6.58 -2.42 -2.16
N ILE A 62 5.30 -2.21 -1.83
CA ILE A 62 4.66 -2.80 -0.66
C ILE A 62 4.71 -4.32 -0.74
N VAL A 63 4.24 -4.92 -1.84
CA VAL A 63 4.19 -6.38 -2.01
C VAL A 63 5.58 -7.00 -1.89
N ILE A 64 6.60 -6.40 -2.52
CA ILE A 64 7.99 -6.87 -2.43
C ILE A 64 8.50 -6.77 -1.00
N GLY A 65 8.28 -5.64 -0.32
CA GLY A 65 8.74 -5.47 1.05
C GLY A 65 8.03 -6.39 2.04
N VAL A 66 6.72 -6.62 1.87
CA VAL A 66 5.95 -7.61 2.65
C VAL A 66 6.48 -9.01 2.38
N PHE A 67 6.72 -9.39 1.13
CA PHE A 67 7.30 -10.68 0.77
C PHE A 67 8.63 -10.92 1.51
N PHE A 68 9.56 -9.94 1.47
CA PHE A 68 10.84 -10.07 2.17
C PHE A 68 10.68 -10.08 3.69
N MET A 69 9.73 -9.30 4.24
CA MET A 69 9.45 -9.32 5.67
C MET A 69 9.03 -10.72 6.15
N PHE A 70 8.11 -11.36 5.44
CA PHE A 70 7.67 -12.73 5.75
C PHE A 70 8.80 -13.75 5.51
N TYR A 71 9.54 -13.59 4.41
CA TYR A 71 10.68 -14.44 4.09
C TYR A 71 11.72 -14.43 5.21
N PHE A 72 12.18 -13.27 5.67
CA PHE A 72 13.16 -13.18 6.75
C PHE A 72 12.60 -13.61 8.11
N SER A 73 11.32 -13.35 8.38
CA SER A 73 10.65 -13.87 9.57
C SER A 73 10.70 -15.40 9.64
N SER A 74 10.57 -16.09 8.48
CA SER A 74 10.68 -17.55 8.42
C SER A 74 12.06 -18.11 8.75
N PHE A 75 13.12 -17.30 8.65
CA PHE A 75 14.50 -17.66 9.06
C PHE A 75 14.82 -17.28 10.52
N GLY A 76 13.82 -16.86 11.29
CA GLY A 76 14.02 -16.42 12.68
C GLY A 76 14.40 -14.94 12.81
N GLY A 77 14.29 -14.14 11.74
CA GLY A 77 14.52 -12.69 11.77
C GLY A 77 15.99 -12.27 11.84
N PHE A 78 16.23 -11.05 12.32
CA PHE A 78 17.55 -10.41 12.34
C PHE A 78 18.13 -10.34 13.76
N GLY A 79 19.44 -10.58 13.88
CA GLY A 79 20.20 -10.42 15.13
C GLY A 79 20.43 -11.71 15.94
N GLY A 80 21.32 -11.64 16.93
CA GLY A 80 21.66 -12.80 17.79
C GLY A 80 22.40 -13.91 17.05
N ASN A 81 21.91 -15.15 17.16
CA ASN A 81 22.43 -16.34 16.48
C ASN A 81 21.89 -16.51 15.04
N SER A 82 21.08 -15.57 14.52
CA SER A 82 20.54 -15.66 13.16
C SER A 82 21.64 -15.58 12.10
N THR A 83 21.45 -16.35 11.02
CA THR A 83 22.37 -16.40 9.87
C THR A 83 22.32 -15.15 8.98
N LEU A 84 21.34 -14.27 9.18
CA LEU A 84 21.08 -13.09 8.35
C LEU A 84 21.73 -11.83 8.92
N SER A 85 22.58 -11.20 8.10
CA SER A 85 23.16 -9.88 8.40
C SER A 85 22.11 -8.76 8.36
N TRP A 86 22.38 -7.67 9.08
CA TRP A 86 21.52 -6.47 9.10
C TRP A 86 21.31 -5.84 7.71
N TRP A 87 22.22 -6.05 6.76
CA TRP A 87 22.07 -5.52 5.39
C TRP A 87 20.85 -6.07 4.67
N TRP A 88 20.42 -7.29 4.98
CA TRP A 88 19.23 -7.88 4.37
C TRP A 88 17.93 -7.14 4.75
N SER A 89 17.93 -6.40 5.87
CA SER A 89 16.79 -5.55 6.26
C SER A 89 16.51 -4.43 5.26
N THR A 90 17.47 -4.03 4.42
CA THR A 90 17.23 -2.98 3.40
C THR A 90 16.23 -3.43 2.35
N LEU A 91 16.09 -4.75 2.11
CA LEU A 91 15.07 -5.29 1.20
C LEU A 91 13.65 -5.18 1.75
N MET A 92 13.49 -4.88 3.04
CA MET A 92 12.19 -4.58 3.64
C MET A 92 11.82 -3.10 3.52
N LEU A 93 12.77 -2.18 3.30
CA LEU A 93 12.50 -0.73 3.18
C LEU A 93 11.46 -0.34 2.10
N PRO A 94 11.33 -1.04 0.95
CA PRO A 94 10.26 -0.77 0.02
C PRO A 94 8.86 -0.79 0.65
N TYR A 95 8.63 -1.59 1.70
CA TYR A 95 7.36 -1.65 2.40
C TYR A 95 6.98 -0.32 3.07
N PRO A 96 7.75 0.23 4.02
CA PRO A 96 7.44 1.52 4.64
C PRO A 96 7.42 2.67 3.66
N ILE A 97 8.33 2.69 2.69
CA ILE A 97 8.36 3.74 1.67
C ILE A 97 7.08 3.71 0.83
N GLY A 98 6.63 2.52 0.44
CA GLY A 98 5.45 2.35 -0.40
C GLY A 98 4.18 2.85 0.28
N TRP A 99 3.87 2.41 1.51
CA TRP A 99 2.63 2.82 2.16
C TRP A 99 2.63 4.29 2.60
N LEU A 100 3.78 4.83 3.02
CA LEU A 100 3.91 6.27 3.31
C LEU A 100 3.64 7.12 2.06
N THR A 101 4.12 6.67 0.91
CA THR A 101 3.89 7.35 -0.37
C THR A 101 2.41 7.32 -0.76
N VAL A 102 1.73 6.18 -0.59
CA VAL A 102 0.28 6.06 -0.83
C VAL A 102 -0.49 7.05 0.04
N ILE A 103 -0.24 7.08 1.35
CA ILE A 103 -0.92 8.00 2.27
C ILE A 103 -0.66 9.45 1.87
N SER A 104 0.59 9.79 1.58
CA SER A 104 0.98 11.15 1.18
C SER A 104 0.24 11.59 -0.09
N LEU A 105 0.13 10.72 -1.09
CA LEU A 105 -0.62 11.00 -2.32
C LEU A 105 -2.11 11.15 -2.08
N LEU A 106 -2.71 10.31 -1.24
CA LEU A 106 -4.11 10.41 -0.88
C LEU A 106 -4.42 11.77 -0.23
N ILE A 107 -3.57 12.21 0.70
CA ILE A 107 -3.67 13.50 1.38
C ILE A 107 -3.51 14.66 0.38
N VAL A 108 -2.43 14.67 -0.41
CA VAL A 108 -2.15 15.74 -1.39
C VAL A 108 -3.28 15.86 -2.42
N ARG A 109 -3.85 14.72 -2.85
CA ARG A 109 -4.97 14.70 -3.79
C ARG A 109 -6.23 15.31 -3.20
N ASP A 110 -6.54 15.04 -1.93
CA ASP A 110 -7.70 15.64 -1.25
C ASP A 110 -7.53 17.16 -1.10
N PHE A 111 -6.36 17.61 -0.65
CA PHE A 111 -6.07 19.05 -0.52
C PHE A 111 -6.12 19.79 -1.85
N LYS A 112 -5.58 19.22 -2.93
CA LYS A 112 -5.60 19.87 -4.25
C LYS A 112 -7.01 19.98 -4.81
N LYS A 113 -7.86 18.97 -4.57
CA LYS A 113 -9.27 19.00 -5.00
C LYS A 113 -10.05 20.11 -4.30
N ARG A 114 -9.86 20.26 -2.98
CA ARG A 114 -10.52 21.33 -2.18
C ARG A 114 -10.12 22.74 -2.61
N LYS A 115 -8.90 22.93 -3.12
CA LYS A 115 -8.43 24.25 -3.58
C LYS A 115 -9.00 24.67 -4.95
N SER A 116 -9.53 23.72 -5.72
CA SER A 116 -10.13 23.95 -7.04
C SER A 116 -11.65 24.11 -7.02
N GLU A 117 -12.29 23.92 -5.86
CA GLU A 117 -13.71 24.20 -5.59
C GLU A 117 -13.84 25.59 -4.94
#